data_AF-A0A914Y4S6-F1
#
_entry.id   AF-A0A914Y4S6-F1
#
_cell.length_a   1.000
_cell.length_b   1.000
_cell.length_c   1.000
_cell.angle_alpha   90.00
_cell.angle_beta   90.00
_cell.angle_gamma   90.00
#
_symmetry.space_group_name_H-M   'P 1'
#
loop_
_entity.id
_entity.type
_entity.pdbx_description
1 polymer ?
#
loop_
_entity_poly.entity_id
_entity_poly.type
_entity_poly.pdbx_seq_one_letter_code
_entity_poly.pdbx_strand_id
1 'polypeptide(L)'
;MLFVDPKYRGQKIGTALMNKFSIGFQNRCLISEPFMSEKYAKSYGYNKIPEDNMRDLEIKIDKINLSPLLLSSLNGVTIRSANESDWPKIFEFDRKMLKYNIQRDKFIQLFCTQPNSYFKIAVNSSNNNDVVGICLLRCNHKIKAIFTGPFYADTLEIAENLFKFVLLFIKLLRP
;
A
#
# COMPACT_ATOMS: atom_id res chain seq x y z
N MET A 1 15.36 -4.23 -2.90
CA MET A 1 16.14 -2.98 -2.88
C MET A 1 17.56 -3.32 -3.31
N LEU A 2 18.12 -2.59 -4.26
CA LEU A 2 19.52 -2.77 -4.67
C LEU A 2 20.33 -1.57 -4.20
N PHE A 3 21.39 -1.83 -3.46
CA PHE A 3 22.26 -0.81 -2.90
C PHE A 3 23.70 -1.27 -3.03
N VAL A 4 24.59 -0.36 -3.44
CA VAL A 4 26.03 -0.56 -3.43
C VAL A 4 26.63 0.52 -2.55
N ASP A 5 27.31 0.08 -1.49
CA ASP A 5 28.05 0.93 -0.57
C ASP A 5 28.95 1.91 -1.35
N PRO A 6 28.96 3.22 -1.02
CA PRO A 6 29.78 4.22 -1.68
C PRO A 6 31.21 3.79 -2.00
N LYS A 7 31.89 3.07 -1.08
CA LYS A 7 33.29 2.65 -1.27
C LYS A 7 33.50 1.64 -2.40
N TYR A 8 32.44 0.93 -2.81
CA TYR A 8 32.49 -0.09 -3.87
C TYR A 8 31.79 0.36 -5.17
N ARG A 9 31.38 1.63 -5.27
CA ARG A 9 30.80 2.18 -6.50
C ARG A 9 31.86 2.28 -7.60
N GLY A 10 31.42 2.36 -8.86
CA GLY A 10 32.31 2.35 -10.03
C GLY A 10 32.81 0.97 -10.46
N GLN A 11 32.73 -0.05 -9.58
CA GLN A 11 33.22 -1.41 -9.85
C GLN A 11 32.22 -2.33 -10.56
N LYS A 12 31.14 -1.76 -11.13
CA LYS A 12 30.07 -2.50 -11.84
C LYS A 12 29.32 -3.59 -11.03
N ILE A 13 29.48 -3.65 -9.70
CA ILE A 13 28.78 -4.61 -8.83
C ILE A 13 27.25 -4.52 -8.99
N GLY A 14 26.68 -3.31 -8.96
CA GLY A 14 25.24 -3.11 -9.14
C GLY A 14 24.73 -3.61 -10.49
N THR A 15 25.51 -3.42 -11.55
CA THR A 15 25.21 -3.96 -12.89
C THR A 15 25.23 -5.48 -12.89
N ALA A 16 26.24 -6.10 -12.28
CA ALA A 16 26.33 -7.56 -12.17
C ALA A 16 25.12 -8.15 -11.42
N LEU A 17 24.69 -7.50 -10.32
CA LEU A 17 23.49 -7.89 -9.58
C LEU A 17 22.23 -7.72 -10.42
N MET A 18 22.03 -6.56 -11.04
CA MET A 18 20.88 -6.30 -11.93
C MET A 18 20.79 -7.33 -13.06
N ASN A 19 21.92 -7.68 -13.68
CA ASN A 19 21.95 -8.67 -14.76
C ASN A 19 21.47 -10.02 -14.27
N LYS A 20 21.92 -10.47 -13.08
CA LYS A 20 21.43 -11.72 -12.47
C LYS A 20 19.93 -11.68 -12.17
N PHE A 21 19.43 -10.57 -11.60
CA PHE A 21 17.99 -10.38 -11.36
C PHE A 21 17.15 -10.30 -12.64
N SER A 22 17.79 -9.97 -13.76
CA SER A 22 17.10 -9.75 -15.03
C SER A 22 16.83 -11.02 -15.82
N ILE A 23 17.45 -12.15 -15.45
CA ILE A 23 17.31 -13.41 -16.16
C ILE A 23 15.93 -14.00 -15.86
N GLY A 24 15.17 -14.36 -16.91
CA GLY A 24 13.91 -15.11 -16.80
C GLY A 24 12.65 -14.29 -16.52
N PHE A 25 12.74 -12.99 -16.27
CA PHE A 25 11.57 -12.13 -16.00
C PHE A 25 11.20 -11.29 -17.23
N GLN A 26 10.01 -11.52 -17.81
CA GLN A 26 9.54 -10.79 -18.99
C GLN A 26 8.79 -9.48 -18.64
N ASN A 27 8.10 -9.42 -17.50
CA ASN A 27 7.38 -8.24 -17.02
C ASN A 27 7.94 -7.80 -15.67
N ARG A 28 8.59 -6.63 -15.63
CA ARG A 28 9.27 -6.11 -14.44
C ARG A 28 8.88 -4.66 -14.17
N CYS A 29 8.76 -4.33 -12.90
CA CYS A 29 8.61 -2.97 -12.41
C CYS A 29 9.80 -2.64 -11.52
N LEU A 30 10.28 -1.41 -11.60
CA LEU A 30 11.34 -0.89 -10.75
C LEU A 30 10.90 0.47 -10.21
N ILE A 31 10.88 0.61 -8.89
CA ILE A 31 10.88 1.92 -8.25
C ILE A 31 12.34 2.33 -8.12
N SER A 32 12.73 3.38 -8.85
CA SER A 32 14.09 3.91 -8.85
C SER A 32 14.09 5.36 -8.39
N GLU A 33 15.21 5.80 -7.85
CA GLU A 33 15.50 7.23 -7.75
C GLU A 33 15.41 7.88 -9.15
N PRO A 34 14.85 9.10 -9.29
CA PRO A 34 14.65 9.74 -10.58
C PRO A 34 15.92 9.81 -11.45
N PHE A 35 17.08 10.10 -10.84
CA PHE A 35 18.35 10.19 -11.56
C PHE A 35 18.87 8.84 -12.09
N MET A 36 18.33 7.72 -11.61
CA MET A 36 18.69 6.38 -12.07
C MET A 36 17.73 5.83 -13.13
N SER A 37 16.53 6.43 -13.26
CA SER A 37 15.47 5.94 -14.15
C SER A 37 15.95 5.83 -15.60
N GLU A 38 16.61 6.86 -16.11
CA GLU A 38 17.12 6.87 -17.50
C GLU A 38 18.16 5.76 -17.73
N LYS A 39 19.08 5.58 -16.78
CA LYS A 39 20.08 4.51 -16.86
C LYS A 39 19.41 3.14 -16.95
N TYR A 40 18.39 2.90 -16.12
CA TYR A 40 17.68 1.63 -16.13
C TYR A 40 16.83 1.44 -17.40
N ALA A 41 16.18 2.50 -17.88
CA ALA A 41 15.45 2.49 -19.15
C ALA A 41 16.37 2.11 -20.31
N LYS A 42 17.52 2.78 -20.45
CA LYS A 42 18.50 2.55 -21.53
C LYS A 42 19.16 1.17 -21.43
N SER A 43 19.49 0.71 -20.23
CA SER A 43 20.30 -0.51 -20.04
C SER A 43 19.46 -1.78 -19.94
N TYR A 44 18.19 -1.68 -19.55
CA TYR A 44 17.34 -2.82 -19.20
C TYR A 44 15.92 -2.74 -19.77
N GLY A 45 15.57 -1.68 -20.51
CA GLY A 45 14.30 -1.57 -21.21
C GLY A 45 13.09 -1.19 -20.35
N TYR A 46 13.30 -0.61 -19.15
CA TYR A 46 12.20 -0.05 -18.34
C TYR A 46 11.63 1.21 -19.02
N ASN A 47 10.72 1.03 -19.97
CA ASN A 47 10.19 2.07 -20.85
C ASN A 47 8.71 2.41 -20.61
N LYS A 48 8.09 1.80 -19.59
CA LYS A 48 6.71 2.10 -19.16
C LYS A 48 6.77 2.80 -17.81
N ILE A 49 6.53 4.11 -17.80
CA ILE A 49 6.41 4.90 -16.59
C ILE A 49 4.91 5.13 -16.37
N PRO A 50 4.28 4.49 -15.37
CA PRO A 50 2.94 4.88 -14.98
C PRO A 50 2.95 6.33 -14.48
N GLU A 51 1.83 7.03 -14.57
CA GLU A 51 1.60 8.31 -13.86
C GLU A 51 1.56 8.03 -12.35
N ASP A 52 2.69 7.67 -11.76
CA ASP A 52 2.82 7.46 -10.34
C ASP A 52 3.03 8.82 -9.68
N ASN A 53 2.08 9.19 -8.81
CA ASN A 53 2.12 10.40 -8.03
C ASN A 53 2.28 9.99 -6.57
N MET A 54 3.47 9.55 -6.18
CA MET A 54 3.82 9.48 -4.76
C MET A 54 3.68 10.89 -4.19
N ARG A 55 2.78 11.05 -3.22
CA ARG A 55 2.54 12.33 -2.56
C ARG A 55 2.88 12.18 -1.09
N ASP A 56 3.83 12.98 -0.65
CA ASP A 56 4.07 13.19 0.78
C ASP A 56 3.09 14.27 1.26
N LEU A 57 2.32 13.93 2.28
CA LEU A 57 1.37 14.84 2.91
C LEU A 57 1.79 15.04 4.37
N GLU A 58 2.04 16.28 4.75
CA GLU A 58 2.17 16.64 6.15
C GLU A 58 0.78 16.92 6.72
N ILE A 59 0.32 16.05 7.63
CA ILE A 59 -1.00 16.19 8.24
C ILE A 59 -0.82 16.45 9.74
N LYS A 60 -1.37 17.57 10.20
CA LYS A 60 -1.51 17.89 11.62
C LYS A 60 -2.73 17.16 12.16
N ILE A 61 -2.51 16.07 12.91
CA ILE A 61 -3.58 15.13 13.32
C ILE A 61 -4.64 15.78 14.21
N ASP A 62 -4.27 16.81 14.97
CA ASP A 62 -5.14 17.67 15.78
C ASP A 62 -6.08 18.54 14.95
N LYS A 63 -5.75 18.78 13.68
CA LYS A 63 -6.58 19.51 12.72
C LYS A 63 -7.48 18.61 11.87
N ILE A 64 -7.38 17.30 12.04
CA ILE A 64 -8.27 16.36 11.34
C ILE A 64 -9.54 16.22 12.17
N ASN A 65 -10.68 16.47 11.52
CA ASN A 65 -11.95 16.06 12.10
C ASN A 65 -12.07 14.54 12.04
N LEU A 66 -11.68 13.89 13.14
CA LEU A 66 -11.79 12.44 13.34
C LEU A 66 -13.13 12.02 13.93
N SER A 67 -14.10 12.93 14.11
CA SER A 67 -15.45 12.49 14.43
C SER A 67 -15.88 11.51 13.33
N PRO A 68 -16.22 10.26 13.68
CA PRO A 68 -16.65 9.31 12.68
C PRO A 68 -17.84 9.93 11.95
N LEU A 69 -17.83 9.90 10.61
CA LEU A 69 -19.08 10.05 9.88
C LEU A 69 -19.99 8.97 10.46
N LEU A 70 -21.22 9.34 10.80
CA LEU A 70 -22.19 8.39 11.34
C LEU A 70 -22.22 7.16 10.42
N LEU A 71 -21.69 6.02 10.89
CA LEU A 71 -21.59 4.77 10.12
C LEU A 71 -22.98 4.35 9.57
N SER A 72 -24.06 4.83 10.20
CA SER A 72 -25.44 4.69 9.74
C SER A 72 -25.74 5.29 8.36
N SER A 73 -24.83 6.07 7.77
CA SER A 73 -24.97 6.63 6.41
C SER A 73 -24.51 5.70 5.28
N LEU A 74 -23.75 4.64 5.58
CA LEU A 74 -23.11 3.81 4.55
C LEU A 74 -23.92 2.56 4.15
N ASN A 75 -25.26 2.60 4.17
CA ASN A 75 -26.14 1.56 3.59
C ASN A 75 -25.71 0.11 3.88
N GLY A 76 -25.43 -0.25 5.14
CA GLY A 76 -25.06 -1.62 5.52
C GLY A 76 -23.57 -1.95 5.38
N VAL A 77 -22.70 -0.97 5.14
CA VAL A 77 -21.24 -1.14 5.20
C VAL A 77 -20.75 -1.02 6.65
N THR A 78 -19.90 -1.96 7.05
CA THR A 78 -19.26 -1.97 8.37
C THR A 78 -17.74 -1.99 8.22
N ILE A 79 -17.04 -1.32 9.13
CA ILE A 79 -15.56 -1.34 9.19
C ILE A 79 -15.13 -2.27 10.31
N ARG A 80 -14.26 -3.24 10.00
CA ARG A 80 -13.75 -4.20 10.99
C ARG A 80 -12.32 -4.65 10.69
N SER A 81 -11.72 -5.35 11.66
CA SER A 81 -10.49 -6.11 11.43
C SER A 81 -10.78 -7.29 10.50
N ALA A 82 -9.83 -7.57 9.61
CA ALA A 82 -9.84 -8.79 8.83
C ALA A 82 -9.50 -10.00 9.71
N ASN A 83 -10.06 -11.15 9.38
CA ASN A 83 -9.70 -12.45 9.92
C ASN A 83 -9.38 -13.43 8.78
N GLU A 84 -9.07 -14.69 9.12
CA GLU A 84 -8.64 -15.69 8.14
C GLU A 84 -9.65 -15.95 7.02
N SER A 85 -10.95 -15.93 7.35
CA SER A 85 -12.03 -16.17 6.37
C SER A 85 -12.19 -15.03 5.37
N ASP A 86 -11.69 -13.83 5.68
CA ASP A 86 -11.78 -12.66 4.81
C ASP A 86 -10.71 -12.64 3.72
N TRP A 87 -9.57 -13.32 3.91
CA TRP A 87 -8.42 -13.22 3.01
C TRP A 87 -8.74 -13.50 1.54
N PRO A 88 -9.48 -14.56 1.18
CA PRO A 88 -9.86 -14.80 -0.22
C PRO A 88 -10.57 -13.60 -0.85
N LYS A 89 -11.51 -12.99 -0.12
CA LYS A 89 -12.26 -11.80 -0.57
C LYS A 89 -11.39 -10.56 -0.65
N ILE A 90 -10.46 -10.39 0.29
CA ILE A 90 -9.49 -9.30 0.26
C ILE A 90 -8.59 -9.41 -0.98
N PHE A 91 -8.12 -10.61 -1.31
CA PHE A 91 -7.27 -10.82 -2.49
C PHE A 91 -8.05 -10.60 -3.79
N GLU A 92 -9.32 -11.00 -3.84
CA GLU A 92 -10.19 -10.70 -4.98
C GLU A 92 -10.38 -9.19 -5.17
N PHE A 93 -10.71 -8.49 -4.08
CA PHE A 93 -10.85 -7.04 -4.09
C PHE A 93 -9.55 -6.31 -4.47
N ASP A 94 -8.40 -6.75 -3.92
CA ASP A 94 -7.07 -6.25 -4.26
C ASP A 94 -6.82 -6.36 -5.77
N ARG A 95 -7.06 -7.54 -6.36
CA ARG A 95 -6.86 -7.77 -7.79
C ARG A 95 -7.77 -6.91 -8.66
N LYS A 96 -9.04 -6.71 -8.27
CA LYS A 96 -9.99 -5.82 -8.98
C LYS A 96 -9.44 -4.40 -9.13
N MET A 97 -8.72 -3.92 -8.12
CA MET A 97 -8.19 -2.56 -8.07
C MET A 97 -6.86 -2.39 -8.82
N LEU A 98 -6.20 -3.50 -9.21
CA LEU A 98 -4.92 -3.47 -9.90
C LEU A 98 -5.09 -3.50 -11.43
N LYS A 99 -4.53 -2.49 -12.10
CA LYS A 99 -4.54 -2.36 -13.56
C LYS A 99 -3.92 -3.55 -14.32
N TYR A 100 -3.05 -4.33 -13.69
CA TYR A 100 -2.25 -5.37 -14.36
C TYR A 100 -2.41 -6.78 -13.76
N ASN A 101 -3.50 -7.03 -13.03
CA ASN A 101 -3.81 -8.34 -12.43
C ASN A 101 -2.59 -9.02 -11.76
N ILE A 102 -1.82 -8.25 -10.99
CA ILE A 102 -0.61 -8.73 -10.33
C ILE A 102 -1.02 -9.58 -9.13
N GLN A 103 -0.60 -10.85 -9.10
CA GLN A 103 -0.84 -11.71 -7.94
C GLN A 103 0.13 -11.35 -6.82
N ARG A 104 -0.39 -10.71 -5.77
CA ARG A 104 0.39 -10.25 -4.61
C ARG A 104 -0.20 -10.68 -3.27
N ASP A 105 -1.01 -11.72 -3.25
CA ASP A 105 -1.76 -12.22 -2.08
C ASP A 105 -0.86 -12.41 -0.85
N LYS A 106 0.26 -13.13 -1.02
CA LYS A 106 1.26 -13.35 0.05
C LYS A 106 1.87 -12.05 0.55
N PHE A 107 2.11 -11.10 -0.35
CA PHE A 107 2.66 -9.80 0.00
C PHE A 107 1.65 -8.97 0.81
N ILE A 108 0.38 -8.95 0.37
CA ILE A 108 -0.70 -8.26 1.08
C ILE A 108 -0.88 -8.84 2.48
N GLN A 109 -0.98 -10.16 2.59
CA GLN A 109 -1.15 -10.83 3.88
C GLN A 109 0.03 -10.53 4.82
N LEU A 110 1.26 -10.63 4.32
CA LEU A 110 2.46 -10.30 5.09
C LEU A 110 2.46 -8.83 5.54
N PHE A 111 2.17 -7.89 4.63
CA PHE A 111 2.19 -6.45 4.95
C PHE A 111 1.12 -6.07 5.97
N CYS A 112 -0.06 -6.68 5.88
CA CYS A 112 -1.16 -6.38 6.79
C CYS A 112 -0.98 -6.98 8.19
N THR A 113 -0.09 -7.96 8.36
CA THR A 113 0.14 -8.69 9.62
C THR A 113 1.44 -8.33 10.32
N GLN A 114 2.26 -7.45 9.74
CA GLN A 114 3.50 -6.99 10.37
C GLN A 114 3.25 -6.12 11.62
N PRO A 115 4.18 -6.11 12.59
CA PRO A 115 4.11 -5.15 13.70
C PRO A 115 3.99 -3.70 13.20
N ASN A 116 3.26 -2.87 13.96
CA ASN A 116 2.95 -1.47 13.63
C ASN A 116 2.15 -1.29 12.33
N SER A 117 1.48 -2.35 11.86
CA SER A 117 0.54 -2.32 10.75
C SER A 117 -0.89 -2.29 11.27
N TYR A 118 -1.64 -1.29 10.81
CA TYR A 118 -3.03 -1.06 11.18
C TYR A 118 -3.88 -1.28 9.95
N PHE A 119 -4.38 -2.50 9.83
CA PHE A 119 -5.20 -2.93 8.71
C PHE A 119 -6.67 -3.00 9.10
N LYS A 120 -7.53 -2.44 8.26
CA LYS A 120 -8.99 -2.52 8.36
C LYS A 120 -9.61 -2.73 6.98
N ILE A 121 -10.76 -3.40 7.00
CA ILE A 121 -11.57 -3.67 5.82
C ILE A 121 -12.96 -3.06 6.01
N ALA A 122 -13.55 -2.59 4.91
CA ALA A 122 -14.95 -2.24 4.82
C ALA A 122 -15.69 -3.38 4.15
N VAL A 123 -16.79 -3.81 4.77
CA VAL A 123 -17.55 -4.98 4.36
C VAL A 123 -19.01 -4.58 4.17
N ASN A 124 -19.58 -4.88 3.01
CA ASN A 124 -20.99 -4.63 2.73
C ASN A 124 -21.84 -5.83 3.17
N SER A 125 -22.57 -5.68 4.28
CA SER A 125 -23.40 -6.75 4.83
C SER A 125 -24.64 -7.05 4.00
N SER A 126 -25.10 -6.11 3.16
CA SER A 126 -26.21 -6.32 2.23
C SER A 126 -25.83 -7.14 1.00
N ASN A 127 -24.53 -7.33 0.74
CA ASN A 127 -24.04 -8.11 -0.39
C ASN A 127 -23.05 -9.18 0.08
N ASN A 128 -23.57 -10.23 0.72
CA ASN A 128 -22.82 -11.41 1.16
C ASN A 128 -21.53 -11.13 1.96
N ASN A 129 -21.46 -9.99 2.67
CA ASN A 129 -20.22 -9.53 3.33
C ASN A 129 -19.04 -9.41 2.35
N ASP A 130 -19.25 -8.81 1.19
CA ASP A 130 -18.18 -8.52 0.25
C ASP A 130 -17.29 -7.37 0.74
N VAL A 131 -16.00 -7.48 0.45
CA VAL A 131 -15.02 -6.44 0.76
C VAL A 131 -15.18 -5.31 -0.26
N VAL A 132 -15.48 -4.11 0.22
CA VAL A 132 -15.72 -2.91 -0.59
C VAL A 132 -14.69 -1.81 -0.35
N GLY A 133 -13.71 -2.09 0.52
CA GLY A 133 -12.59 -1.19 0.77
C GLY A 133 -11.57 -1.80 1.72
N ILE A 134 -10.32 -1.42 1.54
CA ILE A 134 -9.23 -1.81 2.43
C ILE A 134 -8.34 -0.60 2.75
N CYS A 135 -7.83 -0.55 3.97
CA CYS A 135 -6.90 0.49 4.40
C CYS A 135 -5.82 -0.11 5.30
N LEU A 136 -4.57 -0.05 4.85
CA LEU A 136 -3.39 -0.35 5.64
C LEU A 136 -2.62 0.93 5.92
N LEU A 137 -2.47 1.28 7.19
CA LEU A 137 -1.52 2.28 7.67
C LEU A 137 -0.39 1.60 8.44
N ARG A 138 0.86 1.95 8.14
CA ARG A 138 2.05 1.47 8.85
C ARG A 138 2.73 2.62 9.56
N CYS A 139 2.96 2.47 10.87
CA CYS A 139 3.62 3.50 11.66
C CYS A 139 5.13 3.23 11.78
N ASN A 140 5.93 4.25 11.52
CA ASN A 140 7.35 4.25 11.89
C ASN A 140 7.59 5.29 12.98
N HIS A 141 7.66 4.82 14.22
CA HIS A 141 7.83 5.67 15.40
C HIS A 141 9.17 6.41 15.42
N LYS A 142 10.23 5.85 14.82
CA LYS A 142 11.57 6.47 14.81
C LYS A 142 11.61 7.78 14.02
N ILE A 143 10.92 7.81 12.88
CA ILE A 143 10.84 8.98 11.99
C ILE A 143 9.51 9.72 12.10
N LYS A 144 8.66 9.34 13.06
CA LYS A 144 7.32 9.90 13.30
C LYS A 144 6.43 9.96 12.04
N ALA A 145 6.57 8.98 11.15
CA ALA A 145 5.84 8.94 9.87
C ALA A 145 4.79 7.82 9.85
N ILE A 146 3.74 8.03 9.05
CA ILE A 146 2.74 7.03 8.70
C ILE A 146 2.83 6.79 7.20
N PHE A 147 2.91 5.52 6.80
CA PHE A 147 2.86 5.11 5.41
C PHE A 147 1.51 4.46 5.14
N THR A 148 0.84 4.86 4.06
CA THR A 148 -0.41 4.24 3.61
C THR A 148 -0.14 3.30 2.44
N GLY A 149 -0.82 2.15 2.41
CA GLY A 149 -0.74 1.23 1.27
C GLY A 149 -0.76 -0.25 1.66
N PRO A 150 -1.69 -1.06 1.11
CA PRO A 150 -2.74 -0.66 0.18
C PRO A 150 -3.83 0.21 0.83
N PHE A 151 -4.37 1.16 0.05
CA PHE A 151 -5.52 1.96 0.45
C PHE A 151 -6.36 2.30 -0.78
N TYR A 152 -7.54 1.68 -0.88
CA TYR A 152 -8.53 1.93 -1.91
C TYR A 152 -9.89 1.37 -1.48
N ALA A 153 -10.95 1.96 -2.01
CA ALA A 153 -12.33 1.59 -1.76
C ALA A 153 -13.19 1.82 -3.01
N ASP A 154 -14.36 1.18 -3.07
CA ASP A 154 -15.30 1.35 -4.18
C ASP A 154 -15.87 2.78 -4.27
N THR A 155 -15.90 3.53 -3.16
CA THR A 155 -16.34 4.95 -3.12
C THR A 155 -15.42 5.82 -2.26
N LEU A 156 -15.41 7.13 -2.54
CA LEU A 156 -14.67 8.11 -1.74
C LEU A 156 -15.15 8.15 -0.28
N GLU A 157 -16.45 7.99 -0.05
CA GLU A 157 -17.04 8.00 1.28
C GLU A 157 -16.56 6.82 2.13
N ILE A 158 -16.47 5.62 1.53
CA ILE A 158 -15.89 4.44 2.18
C ILE A 158 -14.40 4.66 2.45
N ALA A 159 -13.67 5.24 1.49
CA ALA A 159 -12.24 5.53 1.65
C ALA A 159 -11.99 6.50 2.82
N GLU A 160 -12.76 7.60 2.90
CA GLU A 160 -12.65 8.59 3.96
C GLU A 160 -12.96 7.98 5.34
N ASN A 161 -14.04 7.19 5.43
CA ASN A 161 -14.42 6.51 6.66
C ASN A 161 -13.37 5.49 7.12
N LEU A 162 -12.87 4.65 6.22
CA LEU A 162 -11.78 3.72 6.51
C LEU A 162 -10.55 4.46 7.04
N PHE A 163 -10.14 5.52 6.34
CA PHE A 163 -8.95 6.27 6.71
C PHE A 163 -9.10 6.94 8.09
N LYS A 164 -10.23 7.59 8.36
CA LYS A 164 -10.55 8.18 9.68
C LYS A 164 -10.56 7.12 10.78
N PHE A 165 -11.18 5.97 10.53
CA PHE A 165 -11.27 4.88 11.51
C PHE A 165 -9.88 4.35 11.88
N VAL A 166 -9.02 4.09 10.88
CA VAL A 166 -7.65 3.61 11.14
C VAL A 166 -6.81 4.69 11.82
N LEU A 167 -6.93 5.96 11.42
CA LEU A 167 -6.24 7.07 12.09
C LEU A 167 -6.65 7.25 13.55
N LEU A 168 -7.94 7.12 13.86
CA LEU A 168 -8.44 7.19 15.23
C LEU A 168 -7.81 6.08 16.09
N PHE A 169 -7.75 4.86 15.55
CA PHE A 169 -7.12 3.73 16.21
C PHE A 169 -5.62 3.98 16.49
N ILE A 170 -4.90 4.58 15.54
CA ILE A 170 -3.49 4.97 15.72
C ILE A 170 -3.34 6.06 16.78
N LYS A 171 -4.20 7.09 16.76
CA LYS A 171 -4.16 8.19 17.74
C LYS A 171 -4.34 7.68 19.17
N LEU A 172 -5.25 6.73 19.37
CA LEU A 172 -5.51 6.11 20.68
C LEU A 172 -4.34 5.24 21.18
N LEU A 173 -3.46 4.79 20.28
CA LEU A 173 -2.30 3.95 20.62
C LEU A 173 -1.00 4.75 20.80
N ARG A 174 -1.01 6.06 20.56
CA ARG A 174 0.12 6.93 20.87
C ARG A 174 -0.08 7.48 22.29
N PRO A 175 0.79 7.15 23.27
CA PRO A 175 0.80 7.80 24.57
C PRO A 175 1.14 9.29 24.47
#